data_AF-A0A956AZJ5-F1
#
_entry.id   AF-A0A956AZJ5-F1
#
_cell.length_a   1.000
_cell.length_b   1.000
_cell.length_c   1.000
_cell.angle_alpha   90.00
_cell.angle_beta   90.00
_cell.angle_gamma   90.00
#
_symmetry.space_group_name_H-M   'P 1'
#
loop_
_entity.id
_entity.type
_entity.pdbx_description
1 polymer ?
#
loop_
_entity_poly.entity_id
_entity_poly.type
_entity_poly.pdbx_seq_one_letter_code
_entity_poly.pdbx_strand_id
1 'polypeptide(L)'
;MRITRSLLLFALALGGCAWDAPREAREGSLRADGALPPLDLGPGPDRGPPTPACADDVQTLFGEDGGWVGEGPVTREAPRLPVDCGASGRGAVFAFRSAEGGAWRFSSEGSSLVDTVVSLLAGCDANALLLACNDDTDRGTQAVLEATVQPGQLVYVVVSSFGGGEEGLARLAVTPVGAPLPGDPCDVDAPEACGAALACWWSDGARVPVCQAPRPRQVDERCAPDDRIGPCVDGALCLGEGAEARCVAGGGGCPPGVVAGDLEQFRQGEARWVVGSADVQSGGVLAACLSGEQRRHRIWRLLITQGGRYVFETRAPQRDRAVDTVLEVALVCGPGRALACDDDGGSSTFSRAELDLSAGMDVFVKVSAFGPGEVGAFSLVVTRQ
;
A
#
# COMPACT_ATOMS: atom_id res chain seq x y z
N MET A 1 -15.63 8.30 67.27
CA MET A 1 -16.72 8.06 66.32
C MET A 1 -16.86 6.55 66.18
N ARG A 2 -18.00 5.99 66.59
CA ARG A 2 -18.18 4.57 66.95
C ARG A 2 -18.46 3.70 65.73
N ILE A 3 -17.83 2.52 65.73
CA ILE A 3 -18.09 1.39 64.83
C ILE A 3 -19.29 0.61 65.39
N THR A 4 -20.27 0.29 64.56
CA THR A 4 -21.30 -0.73 64.87
C THR A 4 -21.52 -1.63 63.67
N ARG A 5 -21.23 -2.92 63.89
CA ARG A 5 -21.54 -4.07 63.04
C ARG A 5 -23.04 -4.34 63.06
N SER A 6 -23.61 -4.75 61.93
CA SER A 6 -24.83 -5.57 61.90
C SER A 6 -24.62 -6.76 60.96
N LEU A 7 -24.57 -7.94 61.58
CA LEU A 7 -24.82 -9.24 60.95
C LEU A 7 -26.29 -9.31 60.52
N LEU A 8 -26.57 -9.94 59.39
CA LEU A 8 -27.77 -10.77 59.27
C LEU A 8 -27.46 -12.01 58.41
N LEU A 9 -27.60 -13.16 59.06
CA LEU A 9 -27.69 -14.48 58.47
C LEU A 9 -29.01 -14.61 57.69
N PHE A 10 -28.98 -15.29 56.53
CA PHE A 10 -30.08 -16.16 56.14
C PHE A 10 -29.52 -17.40 55.44
N ALA A 11 -29.99 -18.56 55.91
CA ALA A 11 -29.58 -19.88 55.48
C ALA A 11 -30.72 -20.57 54.72
N LEU A 12 -30.33 -21.56 53.90
CA LEU A 12 -31.07 -22.74 53.42
C LEU A 12 -32.10 -22.55 52.29
N ALA A 13 -31.78 -23.11 51.12
CA ALA A 13 -32.48 -24.28 50.59
C ALA A 13 -31.64 -24.97 49.50
N LEU A 14 -31.21 -26.20 49.79
CA LEU A 14 -30.59 -27.12 48.85
C LEU A 14 -31.71 -27.84 48.06
N GLY A 15 -31.66 -27.76 46.74
CA GLY A 15 -32.49 -28.53 45.82
C GLY A 15 -31.62 -29.04 44.67
N GLY A 16 -31.20 -30.30 44.77
CA GLY A 16 -30.40 -30.95 43.75
C GLY A 16 -31.20 -31.27 42.49
N CYS A 17 -30.58 -31.10 41.34
CA CYS A 17 -30.94 -31.77 40.10
C CYS A 17 -29.68 -32.49 39.61
N ALA A 18 -29.67 -33.80 39.80
CA ALA A 18 -28.72 -34.70 39.17
C ALA A 18 -29.09 -34.78 37.68
N TRP A 19 -28.13 -34.49 36.81
CA TRP A 19 -28.17 -34.91 35.41
C TRP A 19 -27.04 -35.91 35.21
N ASP A 20 -27.44 -37.16 34.99
CA ASP A 20 -26.57 -38.24 34.56
C ASP A 20 -26.02 -37.94 33.16
N ALA A 21 -24.69 -37.91 33.06
CA ALA A 21 -23.98 -37.89 31.79
C ALA A 21 -23.70 -39.33 31.34
N PRO A 22 -24.00 -39.71 30.08
CA PRO A 22 -23.40 -40.90 29.52
C PRO A 22 -21.98 -40.60 29.04
N ARG A 23 -21.01 -41.20 29.74
CA ARG A 23 -19.67 -41.51 29.24
C ARG A 23 -19.79 -42.56 28.14
N GLU A 24 -19.45 -42.21 26.90
CA GLU A 24 -18.72 -43.09 25.98
C GLU A 24 -17.82 -42.23 25.08
N ALA A 25 -16.62 -41.97 25.58
CA ALA A 25 -15.51 -41.53 24.73
C ALA A 25 -15.00 -42.76 23.98
N ARG A 26 -15.21 -42.81 22.66
CA ARG A 26 -14.40 -43.65 21.78
C ARG A 26 -13.16 -42.86 21.38
N GLU A 27 -12.04 -43.24 21.97
CA GLU A 27 -10.70 -42.83 21.56
C GLU A 27 -10.41 -43.40 20.16
N GLY A 28 -10.62 -42.57 19.14
CA GLY A 28 -10.09 -42.80 17.80
C GLY A 28 -8.73 -42.10 17.68
N SER A 29 -7.66 -42.87 17.82
CA SER A 29 -6.27 -42.44 17.57
C SER A 29 -6.13 -41.87 16.15
N LEU A 30 -5.99 -40.54 16.04
CA LEU A 30 -5.54 -39.88 14.82
C LEU A 30 -4.01 -39.99 14.75
N ARG A 31 -3.54 -40.80 13.81
CA ARG A 31 -2.17 -40.74 13.31
C ARG A 31 -1.98 -39.39 12.60
N ALA A 32 -0.87 -38.72 12.92
CA ALA A 32 -0.31 -37.70 12.07
C ALA A 32 0.01 -38.34 10.70
N ASP A 33 -0.23 -37.60 9.63
CA ASP A 33 -0.02 -37.95 8.21
C ASP A 33 -1.21 -38.65 7.53
N GLY A 34 -2.17 -37.85 7.07
CA GLY A 34 -3.26 -38.33 6.22
C GLY A 34 -4.19 -37.22 5.75
N ALA A 35 -3.90 -36.65 4.57
CA ALA A 35 -4.86 -35.81 3.86
C ALA A 35 -6.18 -36.59 3.66
N LEU A 36 -7.31 -35.97 4.02
CA LEU A 36 -8.62 -36.53 3.72
C LEU A 36 -8.82 -36.53 2.20
N PRO A 37 -9.32 -37.61 1.59
CA PRO A 37 -9.71 -37.58 0.19
C PRO A 37 -10.89 -36.59 0.00
N PRO A 38 -11.00 -35.96 -1.17
CA PRO A 38 -12.12 -35.08 -1.47
C PRO A 38 -13.44 -35.85 -1.33
N LEU A 39 -14.41 -35.22 -0.67
CA LEU A 39 -15.77 -35.71 -0.55
C LEU A 39 -16.41 -35.71 -1.95
N ASP A 40 -16.55 -36.91 -2.53
CA ASP A 40 -17.31 -37.15 -3.75
C ASP A 40 -18.81 -37.18 -3.39
N LEU A 41 -19.48 -36.04 -3.57
CA LEU A 41 -20.93 -35.93 -3.49
C LEU A 41 -21.53 -36.44 -4.80
N GLY A 42 -21.60 -37.76 -4.94
CA GLY A 42 -22.30 -38.39 -6.06
C GLY A 42 -23.74 -37.86 -6.22
N PRO A 43 -24.34 -37.98 -7.42
CA PRO A 43 -25.65 -37.42 -7.71
C PRO A 43 -26.70 -38.05 -6.80
N GLY A 44 -27.29 -37.22 -5.92
CA GLY A 44 -28.36 -37.60 -5.03
C GLY A 44 -29.64 -38.00 -5.79
N PRO A 45 -30.58 -38.70 -5.14
CA PRO A 45 -31.79 -39.19 -5.76
C PRO A 45 -32.64 -38.05 -6.33
N ASP A 46 -33.09 -38.25 -7.57
CA ASP A 46 -33.87 -37.34 -8.41
C ASP A 46 -35.21 -36.99 -7.74
N ARG A 47 -35.19 -35.95 -6.90
CA ARG A 47 -36.39 -35.24 -6.45
C ARG A 47 -36.62 -34.14 -7.47
N GLY A 48 -37.76 -34.14 -8.14
CA GLY A 48 -38.17 -33.05 -9.03
C GLY A 48 -37.96 -31.69 -8.35
N PRO A 49 -37.66 -30.63 -9.11
CA PRO A 49 -37.12 -29.39 -8.55
C PRO A 49 -38.09 -28.87 -7.49
N PRO A 50 -37.66 -28.74 -6.21
CA PRO A 50 -38.47 -28.02 -5.25
C PRO A 50 -38.76 -26.65 -5.85
N THR A 51 -40.02 -26.23 -5.87
CA THR A 51 -40.35 -24.82 -6.15
C THR A 51 -39.49 -23.98 -5.21
N PRO A 52 -38.62 -23.11 -5.74
CA PRO A 52 -37.71 -22.34 -4.90
C PRO A 52 -38.55 -21.58 -3.88
N ALA A 53 -38.19 -21.67 -2.59
CA ALA A 53 -38.92 -20.99 -1.53
C ALA A 53 -38.93 -19.46 -1.72
N CYS A 54 -38.10 -18.97 -2.64
CA CYS A 54 -37.87 -17.56 -2.92
C CYS A 54 -38.23 -17.16 -4.37
N ALA A 55 -38.90 -18.01 -5.16
CA ALA A 55 -39.09 -17.77 -6.60
C ALA A 55 -39.77 -16.42 -6.92
N ASP A 56 -40.63 -15.94 -6.03
CA ASP A 56 -41.40 -14.70 -6.23
C ASP A 56 -40.70 -13.44 -5.66
N ASP A 57 -39.73 -13.61 -4.75
CA ASP A 57 -39.13 -12.51 -3.97
C ASP A 57 -37.63 -12.30 -4.23
N VAL A 58 -37.02 -13.09 -5.13
CA VAL A 58 -35.59 -12.97 -5.43
C VAL A 58 -35.32 -11.85 -6.42
N GLN A 59 -34.45 -10.92 -6.01
CA GLN A 59 -33.88 -9.95 -6.92
C GLN A 59 -32.61 -10.50 -7.58
N THR A 60 -32.62 -10.60 -8.90
CA THR A 60 -31.45 -11.04 -9.66
C THR A 60 -30.49 -9.90 -9.93
N LEU A 61 -29.24 -10.06 -9.49
CA LEU A 61 -28.11 -9.20 -9.77
C LEU A 61 -27.21 -9.92 -10.78
N PHE A 62 -27.28 -9.48 -12.04
CA PHE A 62 -26.45 -9.98 -13.12
C PHE A 62 -25.73 -8.83 -13.79
N GLY A 63 -24.41 -8.97 -13.93
CA GLY A 63 -23.74 -8.32 -15.03
C GLY A 63 -22.25 -8.41 -14.98
N GLU A 64 -21.67 -7.71 -15.96
CA GLU A 64 -20.36 -8.05 -16.50
C GLU A 64 -19.26 -7.13 -15.95
N ASP A 65 -19.57 -5.89 -15.54
CA ASP A 65 -18.53 -4.86 -15.38
C ASP A 65 -18.72 -3.91 -14.18
N GLY A 66 -19.12 -4.39 -12.99
CA GLY A 66 -19.04 -3.51 -11.81
C GLY A 66 -19.99 -3.70 -10.67
N GLY A 67 -19.73 -2.92 -9.61
CA GLY A 67 -20.44 -2.99 -8.33
C GLY A 67 -21.96 -2.97 -8.48
N TRP A 68 -22.62 -3.93 -7.83
CA TRP A 68 -24.07 -4.11 -7.83
C TRP A 68 -24.67 -3.46 -6.60
N VAL A 69 -25.86 -2.89 -6.73
CA VAL A 69 -26.68 -2.47 -5.60
C VAL A 69 -28.09 -3.00 -5.79
N GLY A 70 -28.56 -3.79 -4.82
CA GLY A 70 -29.95 -4.25 -4.72
C GLY A 70 -30.59 -3.74 -3.43
N GLU A 71 -31.91 -3.58 -3.43
CA GLU A 71 -32.67 -3.18 -2.24
C GLU A 71 -33.93 -4.02 -2.13
N GLY A 72 -34.17 -4.66 -0.99
CA GLY A 72 -35.33 -5.53 -0.78
C GLY A 72 -35.91 -5.39 0.62
N PRO A 73 -37.22 -5.65 0.80
CA PRO A 73 -37.84 -5.55 2.10
C PRO A 73 -37.44 -6.73 2.99
N VAL A 74 -37.18 -6.44 4.28
CA VAL A 74 -37.09 -7.42 5.36
C VAL A 74 -38.40 -7.36 6.13
N THR A 75 -39.18 -8.45 6.08
CA THR A 75 -40.48 -8.56 6.75
C THR A 75 -40.55 -9.84 7.56
N ARG A 76 -41.44 -9.89 8.56
CA ARG A 76 -41.71 -11.12 9.33
C ARG A 76 -42.35 -12.23 8.49
N GLU A 77 -42.91 -11.88 7.34
CA GLU A 77 -43.55 -12.82 6.41
C GLU A 77 -42.54 -13.48 5.47
N ALA A 78 -41.36 -12.89 5.28
CA ALA A 78 -40.31 -13.43 4.42
C ALA A 78 -39.97 -14.89 4.79
N PRO A 79 -39.75 -15.77 3.80
CA PRO A 79 -39.44 -17.18 4.04
C PRO A 79 -38.20 -17.31 4.94
N ARG A 80 -38.22 -18.30 5.84
CA ARG A 80 -37.06 -18.62 6.68
C ARG A 80 -36.09 -19.49 5.90
N LEU A 81 -34.88 -18.97 5.68
CA LEU A 81 -33.76 -19.67 5.09
C LEU A 81 -32.78 -20.14 6.17
N PRO A 82 -32.00 -21.21 5.91
CA PRO A 82 -31.04 -21.79 6.85
C PRO A 82 -29.77 -20.94 6.91
N VAL A 83 -29.88 -19.77 7.54
CA VAL A 83 -28.76 -18.85 7.81
C VAL A 83 -28.20 -19.10 9.22
N ASP A 84 -27.03 -18.51 9.49
CA ASP A 84 -26.37 -18.53 10.81
C ASP A 84 -25.88 -17.11 11.16
N CYS A 85 -24.88 -16.96 12.04
CA CYS A 85 -24.36 -15.68 12.52
C CYS A 85 -25.44 -14.85 13.24
N GLY A 86 -26.28 -15.53 14.05
CA GLY A 86 -27.33 -14.85 14.83
C GLY A 86 -28.52 -14.32 14.01
N ALA A 87 -28.55 -14.56 12.70
CA ALA A 87 -29.67 -14.19 11.85
C ALA A 87 -30.92 -15.04 12.10
N SER A 88 -32.07 -14.46 11.79
CA SER A 88 -33.38 -15.13 11.97
C SER A 88 -33.83 -16.02 10.82
N GLY A 89 -33.08 -16.00 9.72
CA GLY A 89 -33.46 -16.62 8.45
C GLY A 89 -34.46 -15.84 7.63
N ARG A 90 -35.03 -14.74 8.15
CA ARG A 90 -35.97 -13.89 7.40
C ARG A 90 -35.23 -12.65 6.91
N GLY A 91 -35.18 -12.45 5.60
CA GLY A 91 -34.42 -11.36 5.00
C GLY A 91 -34.77 -11.13 3.53
N ALA A 92 -34.23 -10.05 2.99
CA ALA A 92 -34.26 -9.78 1.56
C ALA A 92 -33.29 -10.74 0.87
N VAL A 93 -33.73 -11.34 -0.23
CA VAL A 93 -32.96 -12.38 -0.92
C VAL A 93 -32.56 -11.91 -2.32
N PHE A 94 -31.27 -12.01 -2.61
CA PHE A 94 -30.68 -11.63 -3.88
C PHE A 94 -30.02 -12.84 -4.52
N ALA A 95 -30.19 -13.02 -5.83
CA ALA A 95 -29.46 -14.00 -6.60
C ALA A 95 -28.27 -13.30 -7.27
N PHE A 96 -27.05 -13.78 -6.99
CA PHE A 96 -25.82 -13.25 -7.56
C PHE A 96 -25.13 -14.32 -8.41
N ARG A 97 -24.79 -13.95 -9.64
CA ARG A 97 -23.97 -14.77 -10.53
C ARG A 97 -22.96 -13.89 -11.24
N SER A 98 -21.69 -14.24 -11.11
CA SER A 98 -20.60 -13.59 -11.84
C SER A 98 -20.21 -14.40 -13.07
N ALA A 99 -19.89 -13.74 -14.19
CA ALA A 99 -19.26 -14.39 -15.34
C ALA A 99 -17.81 -14.81 -15.04
N GLU A 100 -17.15 -14.06 -14.16
CA GLU A 100 -15.77 -14.28 -13.75
C GLU A 100 -15.68 -14.90 -12.34
N GLY A 101 -14.64 -15.68 -12.10
CA GLY A 101 -14.33 -16.17 -10.76
C GLY A 101 -13.49 -15.15 -10.00
N GLY A 102 -13.59 -15.13 -8.68
CA GLY A 102 -12.78 -14.22 -7.87
C GLY A 102 -13.31 -14.03 -6.46
N ALA A 103 -12.62 -13.21 -5.67
CA ALA A 103 -13.12 -12.76 -4.39
C ALA A 103 -14.12 -11.61 -4.60
N TRP A 104 -15.23 -11.65 -3.85
CA TRP A 104 -16.32 -10.67 -3.91
C TRP A 104 -16.69 -10.23 -2.51
N ARG A 105 -16.98 -8.94 -2.36
CA ARG A 105 -17.42 -8.29 -1.14
C ARG A 105 -18.91 -8.02 -1.22
N PHE A 106 -19.63 -8.45 -0.19
CA PHE A 106 -21.06 -8.29 0.00
C PHE A 106 -21.27 -7.42 1.24
N SER A 107 -21.81 -6.22 1.06
CA SER A 107 -21.99 -5.22 2.12
C SER A 107 -23.46 -4.86 2.28
N SER A 108 -23.94 -4.84 3.52
CA SER A 108 -25.30 -4.34 3.84
C SER A 108 -25.34 -2.83 4.08
N GLU A 109 -24.22 -2.12 3.93
CA GLU A 109 -24.11 -0.70 4.27
C GLU A 109 -25.13 0.16 3.52
N GLY A 110 -25.78 1.04 4.29
CA GLY A 110 -26.88 1.88 3.82
C GLY A 110 -28.26 1.23 3.93
N SER A 111 -28.36 0.03 4.52
CA SER A 111 -29.65 -0.54 4.94
C SER A 111 -30.33 0.36 5.97
N SER A 112 -31.67 0.35 6.01
CA SER A 112 -32.42 1.03 7.07
C SER A 112 -32.46 0.23 8.38
N LEU A 113 -31.95 -1.00 8.35
CA LEU A 113 -31.81 -1.89 9.49
C LEU A 113 -30.63 -1.45 10.36
N VAL A 114 -30.75 -1.56 11.67
CA VAL A 114 -29.69 -1.11 12.59
C VAL A 114 -28.57 -2.15 12.64
N ASP A 115 -28.95 -3.41 12.76
CA ASP A 115 -28.06 -4.53 12.97
C ASP A 115 -28.33 -5.64 11.95
N THR A 116 -27.41 -5.84 11.02
CA THR A 116 -27.65 -6.63 9.79
C THR A 116 -26.74 -7.84 9.69
N VAL A 117 -27.27 -8.95 9.19
CA VAL A 117 -26.48 -10.14 8.86
C VAL A 117 -26.53 -10.39 7.36
N VAL A 118 -25.37 -10.60 6.74
CA VAL A 118 -25.23 -11.05 5.36
C VAL A 118 -24.87 -12.53 5.35
N SER A 119 -25.66 -13.35 4.66
CA SER A 119 -25.41 -14.79 4.49
C SER A 119 -25.39 -15.20 3.02
N LEU A 120 -24.47 -16.09 2.65
CA LEU A 120 -24.36 -16.68 1.32
C LEU A 120 -24.82 -18.14 1.35
N LEU A 121 -25.74 -18.50 0.48
CA LEU A 121 -26.32 -19.84 0.36
C LEU A 121 -26.08 -20.41 -1.04
N ALA A 122 -25.88 -21.73 -1.13
CA ALA A 122 -25.79 -22.46 -2.41
C ALA A 122 -27.15 -22.76 -3.06
N GLY A 123 -28.25 -22.41 -2.41
CA GLY A 123 -29.62 -22.63 -2.89
C GLY A 123 -30.60 -21.64 -2.24
N CYS A 124 -31.86 -21.66 -2.69
CA CYS A 124 -32.92 -20.79 -2.16
C CYS A 124 -34.12 -21.60 -1.67
N ASP A 125 -33.85 -22.45 -0.68
CA ASP A 125 -34.86 -23.24 0.01
C ASP A 125 -34.43 -23.50 1.46
N ALA A 126 -35.33 -24.10 2.23
CA ALA A 126 -35.12 -24.35 3.66
C ALA A 126 -33.95 -25.29 3.99
N ASN A 127 -33.42 -26.02 3.00
CA ASN A 127 -32.28 -26.94 3.13
C ASN A 127 -31.03 -26.44 2.40
N ALA A 128 -31.03 -25.18 1.93
CA ALA A 128 -29.87 -24.60 1.28
C ALA A 128 -28.62 -24.70 2.18
N LEU A 129 -27.48 -25.02 1.58
CA LEU A 129 -26.21 -25.05 2.29
C LEU A 129 -25.73 -23.61 2.53
N LEU A 130 -25.49 -23.25 3.79
CA LEU A 130 -24.79 -22.03 4.16
C LEU A 130 -23.32 -22.14 3.76
N LEU A 131 -22.88 -21.20 2.92
CA LEU A 131 -21.50 -21.11 2.44
C LEU A 131 -20.67 -20.21 3.35
N ALA A 132 -21.22 -19.07 3.76
CA ALA A 132 -20.58 -18.11 4.66
C ALA A 132 -21.62 -17.14 5.23
N CYS A 133 -21.32 -16.52 6.38
CA CYS A 133 -22.09 -15.42 6.92
C CYS A 133 -21.20 -14.45 7.71
N ASN A 134 -21.70 -13.23 7.92
CA ASN A 134 -21.14 -12.26 8.85
C ASN A 134 -22.25 -11.29 9.34
N ASP A 135 -22.21 -10.88 10.60
CA ASP A 135 -23.18 -10.00 11.26
C ASP A 135 -22.65 -8.59 11.58
N ASP A 136 -21.33 -8.40 11.71
CA ASP A 136 -20.78 -7.08 12.05
C ASP A 136 -19.54 -6.73 11.23
N THR A 137 -19.23 -5.44 11.16
CA THR A 137 -17.87 -5.00 10.81
C THR A 137 -17.12 -4.63 12.09
N ASP A 138 -15.79 -4.53 12.00
CA ASP A 138 -14.95 -4.06 13.11
C ASP A 138 -15.34 -2.66 13.67
N ARG A 139 -16.21 -1.93 12.98
CA ARG A 139 -16.56 -0.53 13.29
C ARG A 139 -18.05 -0.26 13.39
N GLY A 140 -18.92 -1.26 13.27
CA GLY A 140 -20.36 -1.05 13.37
C GLY A 140 -21.20 -2.27 13.03
N THR A 141 -22.51 -2.10 13.19
CA THR A 141 -23.54 -3.16 13.13
C THR A 141 -24.03 -3.49 11.72
N GLN A 142 -23.28 -3.05 10.70
CA GLN A 142 -23.56 -3.40 9.32
C GLN A 142 -22.59 -4.49 8.90
N ALA A 143 -23.11 -5.56 8.30
CA ALA A 143 -22.33 -6.72 7.89
C ALA A 143 -21.59 -6.47 6.56
N VAL A 144 -20.36 -6.97 6.53
CA VAL A 144 -19.54 -7.07 5.31
C VAL A 144 -18.95 -8.46 5.24
N LEU A 145 -19.19 -9.17 4.15
CA LEU A 145 -18.67 -10.51 3.93
C LEU A 145 -17.84 -10.54 2.65
N GLU A 146 -16.66 -11.16 2.70
CA GLU A 146 -15.85 -11.44 1.51
C GLU A 146 -15.83 -12.95 1.25
N ALA A 147 -16.11 -13.36 0.02
CA ALA A 147 -16.15 -14.76 -0.38
C ALA A 147 -15.67 -14.96 -1.82
N THR A 148 -15.04 -16.12 -2.08
CA THR A 148 -14.68 -16.50 -3.44
C THR A 148 -15.85 -17.15 -4.16
N VAL A 149 -16.22 -16.61 -5.32
CA VAL A 149 -17.28 -17.13 -6.20
C VAL A 149 -16.62 -17.66 -7.46
N GLN A 150 -16.99 -18.88 -7.89
CA GLN A 150 -16.48 -19.49 -9.12
C GLN A 150 -17.17 -18.87 -10.36
N PRO A 151 -16.52 -18.88 -11.54
CA PRO A 151 -17.14 -18.39 -12.77
C PRO A 151 -18.48 -19.11 -13.04
N GLY A 152 -19.54 -18.33 -13.27
CA GLY A 152 -20.88 -18.84 -13.50
C GLY A 152 -21.56 -19.46 -12.27
N GLN A 153 -20.95 -19.47 -11.09
CA GLN A 153 -21.59 -19.96 -9.88
C GLN A 153 -22.75 -19.04 -9.47
N LEU A 154 -23.93 -19.63 -9.24
CA LEU A 154 -25.07 -18.92 -8.65
C LEU A 154 -25.00 -19.08 -7.14
N VAL A 155 -25.01 -17.96 -6.42
CA VAL A 155 -25.18 -17.92 -4.97
C VAL A 155 -26.38 -17.05 -4.61
N TYR A 156 -27.00 -17.35 -3.48
CA TYR A 156 -28.08 -16.56 -2.93
C TYR A 156 -27.58 -15.78 -1.72
N VAL A 157 -27.76 -14.47 -1.74
CA VAL A 157 -27.34 -13.57 -0.66
C VAL A 157 -28.59 -13.19 0.13
N VAL A 158 -28.59 -13.44 1.42
CA VAL A 158 -29.65 -13.06 2.33
C VAL A 158 -29.16 -11.92 3.21
N VAL A 159 -29.83 -10.78 3.14
CA VAL A 159 -29.63 -9.66 4.07
C VAL A 159 -30.78 -9.65 5.06
N SER A 160 -30.47 -9.84 6.33
CA SER A 160 -31.45 -9.96 7.42
C SER A 160 -31.06 -9.10 8.62
N SER A 161 -31.91 -9.03 9.64
CA SER A 161 -31.55 -8.42 10.92
C SER A 161 -31.02 -9.43 11.93
N PHE A 162 -30.04 -9.01 12.73
CA PHE A 162 -29.54 -9.82 13.86
C PHE A 162 -30.67 -10.05 14.88
N GLY A 163 -30.80 -11.28 15.39
CA GLY A 163 -31.81 -11.64 16.38
C GLY A 163 -33.27 -11.68 15.88
N GLY A 164 -33.58 -11.17 14.67
CA GLY A 164 -34.86 -11.40 13.98
C GLY A 164 -36.05 -10.53 14.33
N GLY A 165 -35.83 -9.31 14.81
CA GLY A 165 -36.92 -8.42 15.26
C GLY A 165 -37.23 -7.25 14.32
N GLU A 166 -36.24 -6.83 13.53
CA GLU A 166 -36.31 -5.59 12.74
C GLU A 166 -36.84 -5.86 11.34
N GLU A 167 -37.74 -4.98 10.92
CA GLU A 167 -38.29 -4.92 9.56
C GLU A 167 -37.85 -3.60 8.94
N GLY A 168 -37.66 -3.58 7.62
CA GLY A 168 -37.15 -2.40 6.94
C GLY A 168 -36.69 -2.68 5.52
N LEU A 169 -35.94 -1.76 4.94
CA LEU A 169 -35.32 -1.93 3.63
C LEU A 169 -33.87 -2.38 3.83
N ALA A 170 -33.57 -3.60 3.42
CA ALA A 170 -32.21 -4.07 3.28
C ALA A 170 -31.63 -3.56 1.97
N ARG A 171 -30.39 -3.09 2.03
CA ARG A 171 -29.57 -2.73 0.87
C ARG A 171 -28.41 -3.70 0.80
N LEU A 172 -28.09 -4.19 -0.39
CA LEU A 172 -26.93 -5.04 -0.65
C LEU A 172 -26.07 -4.39 -1.71
N ALA A 173 -24.81 -4.10 -1.39
CA ALA A 173 -23.78 -3.74 -2.34
C ALA A 173 -22.84 -4.93 -2.58
N VAL A 174 -22.61 -5.31 -3.84
CA VAL A 174 -21.69 -6.39 -4.21
C VAL A 174 -20.58 -5.86 -5.10
N THR A 175 -19.33 -5.95 -4.66
CA THR A 175 -18.17 -5.45 -5.41
C THR A 175 -17.09 -6.52 -5.48
N PRO A 176 -16.38 -6.68 -6.60
CA PRO A 176 -15.22 -7.57 -6.63
C PRO A 176 -14.15 -7.08 -5.63
N VAL A 177 -13.49 -8.01 -4.95
CA VAL A 177 -12.36 -7.73 -4.04
C VAL A 177 -11.08 -7.81 -4.86
N GLY A 178 -10.38 -6.68 -4.97
CA GLY A 178 -9.15 -6.60 -5.72
C GLY A 178 -9.33 -6.58 -7.25
N ALA A 179 -10.55 -6.50 -7.78
CA ALA A 179 -10.68 -5.97 -9.14
C ALA A 179 -10.54 -4.44 -9.07
N PRO A 180 -9.85 -3.83 -10.04
CA PRO A 180 -9.91 -2.38 -10.22
C PRO A 180 -11.39 -1.99 -10.24
N LEU A 181 -11.76 -0.97 -9.45
CA LEU A 181 -13.10 -0.40 -9.54
C LEU A 181 -13.42 -0.15 -11.03
N PRO A 182 -14.61 -0.48 -11.55
CA PRO A 182 -14.96 -0.16 -12.92
C PRO A 182 -14.88 1.34 -13.10
N GLY A 183 -13.90 1.76 -13.91
CA GLY A 183 -13.49 3.15 -14.01
C GLY A 183 -12.18 3.50 -13.32
N ASP A 184 -11.40 2.53 -12.83
CA ASP A 184 -10.02 2.71 -12.38
C ASP A 184 -9.07 1.97 -13.35
N PRO A 185 -8.58 2.65 -14.41
CA PRO A 185 -7.65 2.07 -15.39
C PRO A 185 -6.30 1.66 -14.79
N CYS A 186 -6.06 1.94 -13.51
CA CYS A 186 -4.79 1.76 -12.86
C CYS A 186 -4.90 1.16 -11.48
N ASP A 187 -5.15 -0.13 -11.47
CA ASP A 187 -4.69 -0.94 -10.36
C ASP A 187 -3.15 -1.00 -10.37
N VAL A 188 -2.53 -0.42 -9.34
CA VAL A 188 -1.06 -0.40 -9.14
C VAL A 188 -0.50 -1.81 -8.89
N ASP A 189 -1.36 -2.75 -8.48
CA ASP A 189 -1.00 -4.15 -8.28
C ASP A 189 -1.21 -5.00 -9.56
N ALA A 190 -1.84 -4.44 -10.60
CA ALA A 190 -2.04 -5.08 -11.91
C ALA A 190 -1.38 -4.27 -13.06
N PRO A 191 -0.03 -4.33 -13.20
CA PRO A 191 0.72 -3.54 -14.18
C PRO A 191 0.44 -3.85 -15.66
N GLU A 192 -0.45 -4.80 -15.96
CA GLU A 192 -0.91 -5.14 -17.32
C GLU A 192 -2.16 -4.36 -17.76
N ALA A 193 -2.81 -3.61 -16.87
CA ALA A 193 -4.07 -2.92 -17.13
C ALA A 193 -4.02 -1.90 -18.27
N CYS A 194 -2.86 -1.30 -18.54
CA CYS A 194 -2.68 -0.33 -19.63
C CYS A 194 -2.17 -0.94 -20.96
N GLY A 195 -1.95 -2.25 -21.01
CA GLY A 195 -1.25 -2.89 -22.14
C GLY A 195 0.23 -2.51 -22.20
N ALA A 196 1.02 -3.28 -22.95
CA ALA A 196 2.49 -3.23 -22.90
C ALA A 196 3.15 -1.89 -23.30
N ALA A 197 2.40 -0.93 -23.87
CA ALA A 197 2.91 0.33 -24.40
C ALA A 197 2.52 1.57 -23.57
N LEU A 198 1.69 1.41 -22.53
CA LEU A 198 1.17 2.52 -21.74
C LEU A 198 1.44 2.25 -20.25
N ALA A 199 1.58 3.32 -19.48
CA ALA A 199 1.83 3.29 -18.05
C ALA A 199 0.72 4.01 -17.29
N CYS A 200 0.50 3.57 -16.05
CA CYS A 200 -0.56 4.08 -15.20
C CYS A 200 -0.21 5.34 -14.46
N TRP A 201 -1.07 6.36 -14.57
CA TRP A 201 -0.76 7.72 -14.17
C TRP A 201 -1.86 8.41 -13.36
N TRP A 202 -1.50 9.09 -12.28
CA TRP A 202 -2.40 10.03 -11.59
C TRP A 202 -2.16 11.45 -12.12
N SER A 203 -3.04 11.97 -12.98
CA SER A 203 -2.98 13.39 -13.35
C SER A 203 -3.46 14.25 -12.20
N ASP A 204 -2.77 15.36 -11.93
CA ASP A 204 -3.18 16.28 -10.86
C ASP A 204 -4.62 16.78 -11.05
N GLY A 205 -5.42 16.57 -10.01
CA GLY A 205 -6.84 16.91 -9.99
C GLY A 205 -7.78 15.80 -10.48
N ALA A 206 -7.27 14.73 -11.09
CA ALA A 206 -8.08 13.56 -11.39
C ALA A 206 -8.21 12.67 -10.15
N ARG A 207 -9.44 12.29 -9.82
CA ARG A 207 -9.74 11.26 -8.81
C ARG A 207 -9.51 9.85 -9.34
N VAL A 208 -9.18 9.74 -10.62
CA VAL A 208 -9.08 8.50 -11.37
C VAL A 208 -7.79 8.55 -12.19
N PRO A 209 -6.92 7.55 -12.06
CA PRO A 209 -5.70 7.45 -12.86
C PRO A 209 -6.00 7.09 -14.33
N VAL A 210 -5.07 7.37 -15.23
CA VAL A 210 -5.24 7.23 -16.69
C VAL A 210 -4.05 6.52 -17.30
N CYS A 211 -4.30 5.65 -18.29
CA CYS A 211 -3.25 5.02 -19.09
C CYS A 211 -2.67 6.04 -20.08
N GLN A 212 -1.37 6.34 -19.98
CA GLN A 212 -0.67 7.25 -20.90
C GLN A 212 0.62 6.62 -21.43
N ALA A 213 1.03 7.03 -22.62
CA ALA A 213 2.35 6.65 -23.13
C ALA A 213 3.44 7.22 -22.20
N PRO A 214 4.55 6.49 -21.96
CA PRO A 214 5.68 7.01 -21.21
C PRO A 214 6.13 8.37 -21.77
N ARG A 215 6.25 9.35 -20.88
CA ARG A 215 6.67 10.71 -21.20
C ARG A 215 7.41 11.33 -20.02
N PRO A 216 8.30 12.31 -20.26
CA PRO A 216 8.83 13.13 -19.20
C PRO A 216 7.70 13.80 -18.39
N ARG A 217 7.82 13.82 -17.06
CA ARG A 217 6.80 14.43 -16.18
C ARG A 217 6.99 15.92 -16.05
N GLN A 218 5.93 16.68 -16.18
CA GLN A 218 5.95 18.11 -15.98
C GLN A 218 6.19 18.47 -14.52
N VAL A 219 6.49 19.75 -14.28
CA VAL A 219 6.58 20.29 -12.92
C VAL A 219 5.25 20.10 -12.18
N ASP A 220 5.35 19.85 -10.88
CA ASP A 220 4.32 19.55 -9.89
C ASP A 220 3.65 18.18 -10.03
N GLU A 221 3.83 17.48 -11.13
CA GLU A 221 3.30 16.13 -11.33
C GLU A 221 3.87 15.14 -10.30
N ARG A 222 3.07 14.16 -9.81
CA ARG A 222 3.54 13.16 -8.84
C ARG A 222 4.71 12.34 -9.38
N CYS A 223 5.56 11.80 -8.52
CA CYS A 223 6.67 10.96 -8.93
C CYS A 223 6.99 9.87 -7.91
N ALA A 224 7.39 8.70 -8.39
CA ALA A 224 7.88 7.62 -7.55
C ALA A 224 9.18 7.04 -8.14
N PRO A 225 10.14 6.59 -7.32
CA PRO A 225 11.40 6.03 -7.82
C PRO A 225 11.24 4.78 -8.70
N ASP A 226 10.08 4.11 -8.63
CA ASP A 226 9.79 2.79 -9.19
C ASP A 226 8.69 2.80 -10.27
N ASP A 227 8.19 3.97 -10.67
CA ASP A 227 7.12 4.05 -11.65
C ASP A 227 7.61 4.11 -13.12
N ARG A 228 6.71 3.74 -14.06
CA ARG A 228 7.07 3.44 -15.47
C ARG A 228 6.87 4.58 -16.47
N ILE A 229 6.35 5.73 -16.05
CA ILE A 229 6.02 6.83 -16.99
C ILE A 229 7.27 7.55 -17.48
N GLY A 230 8.35 7.56 -16.70
CA GLY A 230 9.61 8.18 -17.04
C GLY A 230 10.03 9.27 -16.05
N PRO A 231 11.23 9.85 -16.24
CA PRO A 231 11.80 10.85 -15.33
C PRO A 231 11.01 12.18 -15.38
N CYS A 232 11.24 13.05 -14.40
CA CYS A 232 10.78 14.44 -14.50
C CYS A 232 11.44 15.15 -15.70
N VAL A 233 10.74 16.12 -16.30
CA VAL A 233 11.22 16.96 -17.41
C VAL A 233 12.51 17.66 -17.03
N ASP A 234 13.33 17.97 -18.04
CA ASP A 234 14.67 18.53 -17.94
C ASP A 234 14.90 19.44 -16.72
N GLY A 235 15.61 18.88 -15.73
CA GLY A 235 16.04 19.58 -14.51
C GLY A 235 15.06 19.59 -13.35
N ALA A 236 13.83 19.10 -13.51
CA ALA A 236 12.93 18.83 -12.40
C ALA A 236 13.38 17.56 -11.65
N LEU A 237 13.17 17.56 -10.33
CA LEU A 237 13.58 16.48 -9.44
C LEU A 237 12.35 15.90 -8.77
N CYS A 238 12.35 14.58 -8.63
CA CYS A 238 11.35 13.91 -7.82
C CYS A 238 11.69 14.11 -6.34
N LEU A 239 10.95 14.98 -5.66
CA LEU A 239 11.16 15.29 -4.24
C LEU A 239 9.94 14.87 -3.41
N GLY A 240 10.20 14.28 -2.24
CA GLY A 240 9.20 13.75 -1.31
C GLY A 240 9.36 12.24 -1.08
N GLU A 241 8.49 11.66 -0.25
CA GLU A 241 8.47 10.21 0.01
C GLU A 241 7.10 9.61 -0.32
N GLY A 242 7.10 8.39 -0.87
CA GLY A 242 5.89 7.64 -1.18
C GLY A 242 4.93 8.39 -2.10
N ALA A 243 3.64 8.39 -1.74
CA ALA A 243 2.59 8.99 -2.55
C ALA A 243 2.73 10.53 -2.68
N GLU A 244 3.42 11.22 -1.77
CA GLU A 244 3.50 12.68 -1.77
C GLU A 244 4.64 13.23 -2.66
N ALA A 245 5.49 12.36 -3.19
CA ALA A 245 6.60 12.80 -4.03
C ALA A 245 6.11 13.45 -5.33
N ARG A 246 6.73 14.58 -5.70
CA ARG A 246 6.37 15.40 -6.87
C ARG A 246 7.60 15.87 -7.63
N CYS A 247 7.45 16.03 -8.94
CA CYS A 247 8.42 16.65 -9.83
C CYS A 247 8.47 18.14 -9.53
N VAL A 248 9.30 18.54 -8.57
CA VAL A 248 9.50 19.96 -8.32
C VAL A 248 10.39 20.48 -9.44
N ALA A 249 10.02 21.61 -10.06
CA ALA A 249 10.93 22.32 -10.95
C ALA A 249 12.30 22.38 -10.27
N GLY A 250 13.38 22.27 -11.03
CA GLY A 250 14.74 22.49 -10.55
C GLY A 250 15.01 23.90 -10.00
N GLY A 251 13.99 24.61 -9.53
CA GLY A 251 14.00 25.84 -8.73
C GLY A 251 14.41 25.62 -7.26
N GLY A 252 14.76 24.39 -6.87
CA GLY A 252 15.86 24.19 -5.92
C GLY A 252 17.18 24.57 -6.60
N GLY A 253 17.23 25.79 -7.16
CA GLY A 253 18.37 26.28 -7.88
C GLY A 253 19.56 26.14 -6.96
N CYS A 254 20.50 25.31 -7.37
CA CYS A 254 21.88 25.46 -6.97
C CYS A 254 22.16 26.96 -6.74
N PRO A 255 22.56 27.40 -5.53
CA PRO A 255 22.76 28.82 -5.29
C PRO A 255 23.73 29.39 -6.34
N PRO A 256 23.58 30.67 -6.73
CA PRO A 256 24.45 31.30 -7.72
C PRO A 256 25.92 31.05 -7.35
N GLY A 257 26.66 30.38 -8.24
CA GLY A 257 28.01 29.88 -7.95
C GLY A 257 28.26 28.41 -8.33
N VAL A 258 27.23 27.68 -8.77
CA VAL A 258 27.44 26.39 -9.44
C VAL A 258 27.98 26.64 -10.82
N VAL A 259 29.26 26.33 -10.98
CA VAL A 259 29.91 26.31 -12.28
C VAL A 259 29.38 25.06 -12.97
N ALA A 260 28.39 25.25 -13.85
CA ALA A 260 28.06 24.24 -14.85
C ALA A 260 29.31 24.06 -15.73
N GLY A 261 30.16 23.10 -15.38
CA GLY A 261 31.16 22.60 -16.29
C GLY A 261 30.47 21.58 -17.18
N ASP A 262 30.35 21.87 -18.48
CA ASP A 262 29.99 20.85 -19.45
C ASP A 262 31.06 19.75 -19.42
N LEU A 263 30.64 18.54 -19.07
CA LEU A 263 31.53 17.39 -19.00
C LEU A 263 32.06 16.95 -20.38
N GLU A 264 31.58 17.52 -21.48
CA GLU A 264 32.15 17.29 -22.80
C GLU A 264 33.64 17.66 -22.90
N GLN A 265 34.18 18.45 -21.97
CA GLN A 265 35.62 18.74 -21.90
C GLN A 265 36.46 17.79 -21.02
N PHE A 266 35.88 16.73 -20.45
CA PHE A 266 36.64 15.72 -19.70
C PHE A 266 36.86 14.50 -20.60
N ARG A 267 38.01 14.44 -21.28
CA ARG A 267 38.44 13.20 -21.89
C ARG A 267 38.74 12.18 -20.79
N GLN A 268 38.04 11.05 -20.84
CA GLN A 268 38.17 9.95 -19.88
C GLN A 268 39.61 9.40 -19.84
N GLY A 269 40.14 9.18 -18.64
CA GLY A 269 41.43 8.51 -18.40
C GLY A 269 42.55 9.37 -17.79
N GLU A 270 42.40 10.70 -17.73
CA GLU A 270 43.34 11.58 -17.03
C GLU A 270 42.77 12.01 -15.68
N ALA A 271 43.48 11.70 -14.58
CA ALA A 271 43.19 12.25 -13.27
C ALA A 271 43.34 13.77 -13.32
N ARG A 272 42.23 14.50 -13.33
CA ARG A 272 42.24 15.96 -13.38
C ARG A 272 41.97 16.55 -12.00
N TRP A 273 42.67 17.64 -11.74
CA TRP A 273 42.60 18.43 -10.53
C TRP A 273 41.71 19.65 -10.81
N VAL A 274 40.59 19.77 -10.10
CA VAL A 274 39.83 21.02 -10.09
C VAL A 274 40.16 21.75 -8.79
N VAL A 275 40.84 22.89 -8.89
CA VAL A 275 41.19 23.70 -7.71
C VAL A 275 39.97 24.53 -7.31
N GLY A 276 39.57 24.42 -6.05
CA GLY A 276 38.50 25.19 -5.43
C GLY A 276 38.97 25.83 -4.12
N SER A 277 38.16 26.75 -3.60
CA SER A 277 38.27 27.23 -2.22
C SER A 277 36.99 26.90 -1.46
N ALA A 278 37.14 26.34 -0.26
CA ALA A 278 36.04 26.13 0.68
C ALA A 278 36.02 27.28 1.70
N ASP A 279 34.83 27.67 2.16
CA ASP A 279 34.60 28.66 3.23
C ASP A 279 33.31 28.26 3.96
N VAL A 280 33.29 28.31 5.30
CA VAL A 280 32.06 28.15 6.09
C VAL A 280 31.51 29.53 6.48
N GLN A 281 30.39 29.91 5.84
CA GLN A 281 29.56 31.03 6.31
C GLN A 281 28.18 30.52 6.71
N SER A 282 27.61 31.09 7.77
CA SER A 282 26.22 30.88 8.16
C SER A 282 25.28 31.29 7.02
N GLY A 283 24.56 30.35 6.40
CA GLY A 283 23.54 30.64 5.38
C GLY A 283 23.47 29.72 4.14
N GLY A 284 23.94 28.46 4.22
CA GLY A 284 23.97 27.52 3.09
C GLY A 284 23.12 26.25 3.28
N VAL A 285 22.96 25.48 2.20
CA VAL A 285 22.21 24.20 2.18
C VAL A 285 22.81 23.21 3.19
N LEU A 286 21.96 22.55 3.97
CA LEU A 286 22.37 21.53 4.94
C LEU A 286 23.11 20.40 4.22
N ALA A 287 24.33 20.10 4.66
CA ALA A 287 25.05 18.91 4.24
C ALA A 287 24.39 17.69 4.90
N ALA A 288 24.07 16.64 4.14
CA ALA A 288 23.55 15.41 4.74
C ALA A 288 24.61 14.71 5.61
N CYS A 289 25.89 14.97 5.28
CA CYS A 289 27.06 14.45 5.97
C CYS A 289 27.22 14.87 7.43
N LEU A 290 26.76 16.07 7.77
CA LEU A 290 27.02 16.67 9.09
C LEU A 290 25.71 17.18 9.64
N SER A 291 25.27 16.58 10.73
CA SER A 291 23.97 16.88 11.34
C SER A 291 23.92 18.34 11.79
N GLY A 292 23.10 19.15 11.12
CA GLY A 292 22.56 20.39 11.69
C GLY A 292 23.32 21.68 11.37
N GLU A 293 24.37 21.67 10.56
CA GLU A 293 25.09 22.91 10.19
C GLU A 293 24.93 23.29 8.73
N GLN A 294 24.56 24.55 8.49
CA GLN A 294 24.52 25.17 7.18
C GLN A 294 25.93 25.54 6.73
N ARG A 295 26.39 24.97 5.60
CA ARG A 295 27.73 25.20 5.05
C ARG A 295 27.66 25.69 3.61
N ARG A 296 28.65 26.47 3.18
CA ARG A 296 28.80 26.77 1.75
C ARG A 296 29.58 25.64 1.11
N HIS A 297 29.01 25.14 0.04
CA HIS A 297 29.60 24.11 -0.78
C HIS A 297 30.14 24.72 -2.06
N ARG A 298 31.26 24.20 -2.54
CA ARG A 298 31.56 24.20 -3.97
C ARG A 298 30.88 22.99 -4.57
N ILE A 299 30.06 23.22 -5.59
CA ILE A 299 29.25 22.16 -6.18
C ILE A 299 29.62 22.03 -7.65
N TRP A 300 29.84 20.79 -8.07
CA TRP A 300 30.00 20.37 -9.45
C TRP A 300 28.85 19.43 -9.83
N ARG A 301 28.36 19.56 -11.06
CA ARG A 301 27.40 18.60 -11.66
C ARG A 301 28.17 17.68 -12.60
N LEU A 302 27.95 16.38 -12.49
CA LEU A 302 28.65 15.36 -13.25
C LEU A 302 27.69 14.36 -13.92
N LEU A 303 27.65 14.36 -15.26
CA LEU A 303 27.01 13.31 -16.06
C LEU A 303 27.96 12.11 -16.25
N ILE A 304 27.57 10.95 -15.73
CA ILE A 304 28.31 9.70 -15.85
C ILE A 304 28.03 9.09 -17.21
N THR A 305 28.99 9.12 -18.13
CA THR A 305 28.80 8.59 -19.50
C THR A 305 29.12 7.11 -19.63
N GLN A 306 29.84 6.54 -18.66
CA GLN A 306 30.19 5.11 -18.61
C GLN A 306 30.01 4.59 -17.19
N GLY A 307 29.31 3.47 -17.03
CA GLY A 307 29.17 2.85 -15.72
C GLY A 307 30.51 2.32 -15.19
N GLY A 308 30.68 2.28 -13.87
CA GLY A 308 31.87 1.74 -13.21
C GLY A 308 32.06 2.28 -11.79
N ARG A 309 33.17 1.89 -11.15
CA ARG A 309 33.56 2.43 -9.85
C ARG A 309 34.23 3.78 -10.03
N TYR A 310 33.76 4.79 -9.32
CA TYR A 310 34.32 6.14 -9.27
C TYR A 310 34.86 6.45 -7.88
N VAL A 311 36.01 7.10 -7.84
CA VAL A 311 36.67 7.63 -6.64
C VAL A 311 36.68 9.15 -6.73
N PHE A 312 36.10 9.80 -5.75
CA PHE A 312 36.11 11.24 -5.55
C PHE A 312 37.02 11.52 -4.36
N GLU A 313 38.05 12.34 -4.54
CA GLU A 313 39.05 12.60 -3.51
C GLU A 313 39.38 14.09 -3.48
N THR A 314 39.35 14.73 -2.31
CA THR A 314 39.90 16.07 -2.13
C THR A 314 41.38 15.97 -1.76
N ARG A 315 42.17 16.96 -2.16
CA ARG A 315 43.62 17.04 -1.85
C ARG A 315 44.02 18.49 -1.65
N ALA A 316 45.06 18.74 -0.86
CA ALA A 316 45.62 20.08 -0.79
C ALA A 316 46.50 20.39 -2.01
N PRO A 317 46.30 21.55 -2.68
CA PRO A 317 47.22 21.99 -3.72
C PRO A 317 48.59 22.39 -3.15
N GLN A 318 48.68 22.74 -1.85
CA GLN A 318 49.91 23.06 -1.12
C GLN A 318 49.81 22.59 0.35
N ARG A 319 50.86 21.98 0.90
CA ARG A 319 50.84 21.30 2.22
C ARG A 319 50.53 22.23 3.42
N ASP A 320 50.78 23.53 3.30
CA ASP A 320 50.67 24.52 4.38
C ASP A 320 49.33 25.28 4.39
N ARG A 321 48.43 25.00 3.43
CA ARG A 321 47.12 25.66 3.31
C ARG A 321 45.97 24.69 3.04
N ALA A 322 46.13 23.45 3.48
CA ALA A 322 45.08 22.45 3.43
C ALA A 322 43.92 22.89 4.32
N VAL A 323 42.72 22.90 3.76
CA VAL A 323 41.48 22.98 4.53
C VAL A 323 41.01 21.57 4.82
N ASP A 324 40.48 21.35 6.01
CA ASP A 324 39.79 20.12 6.35
C ASP A 324 38.48 20.08 5.56
N THR A 325 38.32 19.07 4.69
CA THR A 325 37.20 19.05 3.74
C THR A 325 36.09 18.13 4.19
N VAL A 326 34.90 18.35 3.65
CA VAL A 326 33.77 17.42 3.70
C VAL A 326 33.28 17.24 2.28
N LEU A 327 33.20 16.00 1.83
CA LEU A 327 32.78 15.60 0.50
C LEU A 327 31.42 14.89 0.55
N GLU A 328 30.49 15.39 -0.25
CA GLU A 328 29.17 14.77 -0.46
C GLU A 328 28.97 14.51 -1.95
N VAL A 329 28.58 13.29 -2.31
CA VAL A 329 28.10 12.98 -3.67
C VAL A 329 26.60 12.71 -3.57
N ALA A 330 25.78 13.42 -4.34
CA ALA A 330 24.32 13.35 -4.25
C ALA A 330 23.67 13.32 -5.64
N LEU A 331 22.41 12.89 -5.72
CA LEU A 331 21.61 12.99 -6.96
C LEU A 331 20.98 14.37 -7.14
N VAL A 332 20.97 15.19 -6.09
CA VAL A 332 20.33 16.51 -6.09
C VAL A 332 21.27 17.56 -5.53
N CYS A 333 21.22 18.76 -6.11
CA CYS A 333 22.04 19.89 -5.67
C CYS A 333 21.64 20.42 -4.29
N GLY A 334 20.33 20.43 -4.02
CA GLY A 334 19.73 20.91 -2.78
C GLY A 334 19.88 19.93 -1.61
N PRO A 335 19.08 20.14 -0.53
CA PRO A 335 19.01 19.17 0.55
C PRO A 335 18.46 17.85 0.01
N GLY A 336 19.16 16.75 0.28
CA GLY A 336 18.78 15.43 -0.20
C GLY A 336 19.71 14.37 0.34
N ARG A 337 19.36 13.11 0.09
CA ARG A 337 20.18 11.98 0.53
C ARG A 337 21.49 11.95 -0.26
N ALA A 338 22.61 11.98 0.45
CA ALA A 338 23.91 11.71 -0.13
C ALA A 338 23.98 10.23 -0.60
N LEU A 339 24.51 10.01 -1.80
CA LEU A 339 24.92 8.69 -2.27
C LEU A 339 26.16 8.20 -1.51
N ALA A 340 27.12 9.11 -1.29
CA ALA A 340 28.27 8.90 -0.44
C ALA A 340 28.64 10.21 0.26
N CYS A 341 29.27 10.04 1.40
CA CYS A 341 29.68 11.10 2.27
C CYS A 341 31.00 10.72 2.95
N ASP A 342 31.92 11.67 3.05
CA ASP A 342 33.17 11.48 3.80
C ASP A 342 33.69 12.85 4.26
N ASP A 343 34.17 12.95 5.50
CA ASP A 343 34.89 14.12 6.03
C ASP A 343 36.39 13.83 6.13
N ASP A 344 36.78 12.72 6.75
CA ASP A 344 38.18 12.31 6.87
C ASP A 344 38.46 10.96 6.20
N GLY A 345 38.86 11.01 4.93
CA GLY A 345 39.26 9.85 4.15
C GLY A 345 40.52 9.21 4.73
N GLY A 346 40.36 8.24 5.63
CA GLY A 346 41.46 7.55 6.29
C GLY A 346 42.04 8.33 7.48
N SER A 347 43.31 8.75 7.41
CA SER A 347 44.04 9.41 8.52
C SER A 347 44.50 10.84 8.18
N SER A 348 43.81 11.50 7.23
CA SER A 348 44.11 12.86 6.78
C SER A 348 42.85 13.71 6.76
N THR A 349 43.02 15.04 6.80
CA THR A 349 41.95 16.05 6.69
C THR A 349 41.36 16.19 5.27
N PHE A 350 41.38 15.11 4.50
CA PHE A 350 40.94 15.08 3.11
C PHE A 350 39.92 13.99 2.95
N SER A 351 38.87 14.29 2.20
CA SER A 351 37.73 13.41 2.05
C SER A 351 37.87 12.56 0.80
N ARG A 352 37.40 11.31 0.87
CA ARG A 352 37.44 10.32 -0.18
C ARG A 352 36.16 9.46 -0.20
N ALA A 353 35.41 9.54 -1.29
CA ALA A 353 34.22 8.72 -1.53
C ALA A 353 34.43 7.75 -2.71
N GLU A 354 34.01 6.49 -2.54
CA GLU A 354 33.95 5.49 -3.62
C GLU A 354 32.51 5.09 -3.91
N LEU A 355 32.11 5.07 -5.18
CA LEU A 355 30.76 4.76 -5.61
C LEU A 355 30.76 3.95 -6.91
N ASP A 356 29.90 2.93 -7.00
CA ASP A 356 29.57 2.29 -8.27
C ASP A 356 28.44 3.08 -8.94
N LEU A 357 28.75 3.78 -10.04
CA LEU A 357 27.82 4.64 -10.77
C LEU A 357 27.48 4.04 -12.12
N SER A 358 26.23 4.20 -12.56
CA SER A 358 25.76 3.73 -13.88
C SER A 358 25.87 4.82 -14.94
N ALA A 359 26.03 4.41 -16.21
CA ALA A 359 25.95 5.34 -17.33
C ALA A 359 24.57 6.03 -17.36
N GLY A 360 24.55 7.31 -17.70
CA GLY A 360 23.37 8.17 -17.69
C GLY A 360 23.07 8.85 -16.35
N MET A 361 23.74 8.48 -15.25
CA MET A 361 23.52 9.14 -13.96
C MET A 361 24.04 10.58 -13.97
N ASP A 362 23.29 11.49 -13.36
CA ASP A 362 23.68 12.88 -13.13
C ASP A 362 23.87 13.11 -11.63
N VAL A 363 25.10 13.34 -11.21
CA VAL A 363 25.47 13.44 -9.79
C VAL A 363 26.03 14.83 -9.48
N PHE A 364 25.78 15.30 -8.26
CA PHE A 364 26.35 16.52 -7.72
C PHE A 364 27.44 16.16 -6.73
N VAL A 365 28.64 16.69 -6.94
CA VAL A 365 29.74 16.60 -5.99
C VAL A 365 29.82 17.92 -5.24
N LYS A 366 29.65 17.88 -3.92
CA LYS A 366 29.68 19.04 -3.05
C LYS A 366 30.88 18.91 -2.13
N VAL A 367 31.70 19.97 -2.08
CA VAL A 367 32.83 20.05 -1.15
C VAL A 367 32.67 21.28 -0.27
N SER A 368 32.75 21.09 1.04
CA SER A 368 32.77 22.17 2.04
C SER A 368 33.97 22.01 2.97
N ALA A 369 34.19 22.96 3.87
CA ALA A 369 35.19 22.82 4.94
C ALA A 369 34.55 22.17 6.18
N PHE A 370 35.35 21.45 6.99
CA PHE A 370 34.88 20.75 8.18
C PHE A 370 34.63 21.69 9.36
N GLY A 371 35.53 22.62 9.65
CA GLY A 371 35.39 23.55 10.76
C GLY A 371 34.64 24.84 10.41
N PRO A 372 33.86 25.42 11.34
CA PRO A 372 33.26 26.74 11.13
C PRO A 372 34.34 27.83 10.98
N GLY A 373 34.19 28.69 9.97
CA GLY A 373 35.14 29.74 9.62
C GLY A 373 36.43 29.25 8.94
N GLU A 374 36.57 27.94 8.68
CA GLU A 374 37.72 27.44 7.93
C GLU A 374 37.64 27.83 6.47
N VAL A 375 38.75 28.40 5.98
CA VAL A 375 38.92 28.79 4.59
C VAL A 375 40.25 28.26 4.11
N GLY A 376 40.23 27.57 2.97
CA GLY A 376 41.45 27.16 2.31
C GLY A 376 41.21 26.60 0.94
N ALA A 377 42.31 26.34 0.25
CA ALA A 377 42.28 25.79 -1.09
C ALA A 377 42.28 24.26 -1.01
N PHE A 378 41.51 23.65 -1.88
CA PHE A 378 41.53 22.22 -2.12
C PHE A 378 41.54 21.96 -3.61
N SER A 379 41.78 20.70 -3.95
CA SER A 379 41.64 20.18 -5.29
C SER A 379 40.78 18.94 -5.27
N LEU A 380 39.78 18.87 -6.14
CA LEU A 380 38.95 17.70 -6.32
C LEU A 380 39.53 16.85 -7.45
N VAL A 381 39.77 15.57 -7.17
CA VAL A 381 40.21 14.55 -8.12
C VAL A 381 39.11 13.53 -8.26
N VAL A 382 38.70 13.26 -9.50
CA VAL A 382 37.70 12.22 -9.82
C VAL A 382 38.35 11.20 -10.73
N THR A 383 38.36 9.93 -10.31
CA THR A 383 38.99 8.82 -11.04
C THR A 383 38.00 7.68 -11.21
N ARG A 384 37.88 7.13 -12.42
CA ARG A 384 37.17 5.86 -12.65
C ARG A 384 38.18 4.71 -12.51
N GLN A 385 37.85 3.69 -11.73
CA GLN A 385 38.68 2.47 -11.57
C GLN A 385 38.41 1.43 -12.65
#